data_AF-A0AAV9TER1-F1
#
_entry.id   AF-A0AAV9TER1-F1
#
_cell.length_a   1.000
_cell.length_b   1.000
_cell.length_c   1.000
_cell.angle_alpha   90.00
_cell.angle_beta   90.00
_cell.angle_gamma   90.00
#
_symmetry.space_group_name_H-M   'P 1'
#
loop_
_entity.id
_entity.type
_entity.pdbx_description
1 polymer ?
#
loop_
_entity_poly.entity_id
_entity_poly.type
_entity_poly.pdbx_seq_one_letter_code
_entity_poly.pdbx_strand_id
1 'polypeptide(L)'
;MAKLTDLPPETLLTITSFIWSGLPAKKRLFDASISKEKHALAKSLNREGLSVINLASTCKYLHRVLAAEKYRFVSIPGCNSAQKLLSLLRLIRIRPEIGDHVQQLRLQLSVLHYGHTSVSYKQLRSLNDWAATIGITIADETWVDAMKYDNEMNLLLTKAMEYEKTCIAILCVMLFYYLRNVKETTFATSHDFYTAIRCQLQDSHLEPMRESPAVGRLPSLRSLAFEPAPPSSVSDNESDIYDIAKMVTISSGISDIYLRKLALYSEGFYGRPKAYLRSIVLQDVLIARGPSSFYDFLQSCRNLRRFIHVATDNSHQQTWSHPPYHSEIQRVLRGSRRSLRTLCFYCFPIRWLDQDDQIFETFEAFKVLEDLWVDAWSCGWAVKDNVENEFDVESESNFEEEAMTPATAVNLIQTLPSSLRRLHINGPVDRIYNSLKWLAGHCRDGMMPHLKEIAFDDLESTMATEKLKVMFREAGVRTCGVDMDPISW
;
A
#
# COMPACT_ATOMS: atom_id res chain seq x y z
N MET A 1 -37.60 -4.92 -29.08
CA MET A 1 -36.47 -4.23 -28.42
C MET A 1 -35.75 -5.25 -27.56
N ALA A 2 -34.43 -5.41 -27.71
CA ALA A 2 -33.65 -6.32 -26.88
C ALA A 2 -33.66 -5.84 -25.42
N LYS A 3 -33.91 -6.75 -24.48
CA LYS A 3 -33.85 -6.47 -23.04
C LYS A 3 -32.48 -6.84 -22.50
N LEU A 4 -32.06 -6.20 -21.41
CA LEU A 4 -30.80 -6.53 -20.73
C LEU A 4 -30.73 -8.00 -20.26
N THR A 5 -31.89 -8.60 -19.99
CA THR A 5 -32.02 -10.03 -19.65
C THR A 5 -31.76 -10.98 -20.80
N ASP A 6 -31.76 -10.47 -22.04
CA ASP A 6 -31.53 -11.26 -23.25
C ASP A 6 -30.02 -11.36 -23.57
N LEU A 7 -29.17 -10.66 -22.79
CA LEU A 7 -27.72 -10.74 -22.91
C LEU A 7 -27.18 -12.03 -22.27
N PRO A 8 -26.13 -12.62 -22.86
CA PRO A 8 -25.48 -13.78 -22.27
C PRO A 8 -24.76 -13.39 -20.96
N PRO A 9 -24.63 -14.33 -20.01
CA PRO A 9 -24.02 -14.08 -18.70
C PRO A 9 -22.62 -13.45 -18.78
N GLU A 10 -21.82 -13.83 -19.76
CA GLU A 10 -20.44 -13.34 -19.96
C GLU A 10 -20.42 -11.84 -20.28
N THR A 11 -21.36 -11.36 -21.09
CA THR A 11 -21.49 -9.93 -21.41
C THR A 11 -21.93 -9.15 -20.17
N LEU A 12 -22.86 -9.69 -19.37
CA LEU A 12 -23.30 -9.07 -18.12
C LEU A 12 -22.16 -8.95 -17.10
N LEU A 13 -21.36 -10.01 -16.95
CA LEU A 13 -20.17 -10.02 -16.09
C LEU A 13 -19.11 -9.03 -16.57
N THR A 14 -18.91 -8.93 -17.88
CA THR A 14 -17.98 -7.96 -18.48
C THR A 14 -18.43 -6.53 -18.20
N ILE A 15 -19.72 -6.21 -18.37
CA ILE A 15 -20.28 -4.90 -18.03
C ILE A 15 -20.03 -4.58 -16.55
N THR A 16 -20.32 -5.52 -15.64
CA THR A 16 -20.06 -5.29 -14.21
C THR A 16 -18.57 -5.14 -13.90
N SER A 17 -17.68 -5.80 -14.65
CA SER A 17 -16.24 -5.64 -14.48
C SER A 17 -15.74 -4.26 -14.86
N PHE A 18 -16.43 -3.53 -15.75
CA PHE A 18 -16.16 -2.12 -16.06
C PHE A 18 -16.77 -1.15 -15.05
N ILE A 19 -17.87 -1.53 -14.38
CA ILE A 19 -18.44 -0.73 -13.28
C ILE A 19 -17.48 -0.72 -12.09
N TRP A 20 -16.77 -1.82 -11.86
CA TRP A 20 -15.64 -1.86 -10.95
C TRP A 20 -14.43 -1.19 -11.60
N SER A 21 -13.82 -0.19 -10.96
CA SER A 21 -12.69 0.54 -11.56
C SER A 21 -11.42 -0.30 -11.84
N GLY A 22 -11.41 -1.61 -11.56
CA GLY A 22 -10.31 -2.54 -11.84
C GLY A 22 -9.01 -2.29 -11.07
N LEU A 23 -8.80 -1.07 -10.55
CA LEU A 23 -7.64 -0.68 -9.76
C LEU A 23 -7.55 -1.57 -8.51
N PRO A 24 -6.36 -2.05 -8.12
CA PRO A 24 -6.18 -2.72 -6.84
C PRO A 24 -6.82 -1.88 -5.74
N ALA A 25 -7.58 -2.49 -4.83
CA ALA A 25 -8.27 -1.76 -3.76
C ALA A 25 -7.30 -0.85 -2.99
N LYS A 26 -6.04 -1.27 -2.93
CA LYS A 26 -4.87 -0.53 -2.45
C LYS A 26 -4.72 0.85 -3.13
N LYS A 27 -4.60 0.92 -4.46
CA LYS A 27 -4.45 2.20 -5.19
C LYS A 27 -5.63 3.17 -4.92
N ARG A 28 -6.86 2.65 -4.88
CA ARG A 28 -8.06 3.45 -4.53
C ARG A 28 -8.01 4.02 -3.09
N LEU A 29 -7.41 3.27 -2.17
CA LEU A 29 -7.17 3.70 -0.79
C LEU A 29 -6.17 4.86 -0.70
N PHE A 30 -5.20 4.89 -1.59
CA PHE A 30 -4.18 5.94 -1.68
C PHE A 30 -4.70 7.19 -2.36
N ASP A 31 -5.41 7.05 -3.48
CA ASP A 31 -5.93 8.19 -4.23
C ASP A 31 -6.92 9.01 -3.40
N ALA A 32 -7.76 8.33 -2.60
CA ALA A 32 -8.87 8.98 -1.92
C ALA A 32 -8.56 9.47 -0.49
N SER A 33 -7.30 9.38 -0.08
CA SER A 33 -6.75 9.98 1.14
C SER A 33 -5.82 11.16 0.83
N ILE A 34 -5.39 11.30 -0.43
CA ILE A 34 -4.87 12.54 -1.02
C ILE A 34 -6.03 13.54 -1.23
N SER A 35 -7.24 13.02 -1.51
CA SER A 35 -8.48 13.81 -1.44
C SER A 35 -8.68 14.41 -0.05
N LYS A 36 -8.85 15.74 0.03
CA LYS A 36 -9.18 16.46 1.28
C LYS A 36 -10.47 15.98 1.95
N GLU A 37 -11.30 15.19 1.25
CA GLU A 37 -12.55 14.66 1.77
C GLU A 37 -12.36 13.28 2.40
N LYS A 38 -12.30 13.23 3.75
CA LYS A 38 -12.16 12.02 4.60
C LYS A 38 -13.17 10.89 4.33
N HIS A 39 -14.20 11.13 3.52
CA HIS A 39 -15.25 10.18 3.16
C HIS A 39 -15.37 9.90 1.66
N ALA A 40 -14.61 10.59 0.79
CA ALA A 40 -14.72 10.46 -0.66
C ALA A 40 -14.51 9.02 -1.12
N LEU A 41 -13.58 8.28 -0.49
CA LEU A 41 -13.33 6.89 -0.83
C LEU A 41 -14.48 5.96 -0.49
N ALA A 42 -14.96 6.02 0.76
CA ALA A 42 -16.05 5.17 1.20
C ALA A 42 -17.30 5.47 0.35
N LYS A 43 -17.52 6.74 0.01
CA LYS A 43 -18.60 7.18 -0.89
C LYS A 43 -18.40 6.66 -2.32
N SER A 44 -17.18 6.71 -2.86
CA SER A 44 -16.85 6.21 -4.20
C SER A 44 -17.00 4.69 -4.30
N LEU A 45 -16.41 3.94 -3.37
CA LEU A 45 -16.51 2.48 -3.30
C LEU A 45 -17.96 2.03 -3.05
N ASN A 46 -18.68 2.73 -2.17
CA ASN A 46 -20.11 2.47 -1.99
C ASN A 46 -20.90 2.79 -3.25
N ARG A 47 -20.55 3.84 -4.01
CA ARG A 47 -21.23 4.18 -5.27
C ARG A 47 -21.03 3.10 -6.34
N GLU A 48 -19.80 2.60 -6.50
CA GLU A 48 -19.50 1.47 -7.41
C GLU A 48 -20.30 0.23 -6.97
N GLY A 49 -20.20 -0.15 -5.69
CA GLY A 49 -20.91 -1.31 -5.14
C GLY A 49 -22.44 -1.19 -5.22
N LEU A 50 -23.00 -0.01 -4.93
CA LEU A 50 -24.44 0.26 -5.04
C LEU A 50 -24.91 0.14 -6.48
N SER A 51 -24.11 0.54 -7.46
CA SER A 51 -24.47 0.41 -8.88
C SER A 51 -24.63 -1.06 -9.27
N VAL A 52 -23.69 -1.92 -8.84
CA VAL A 52 -23.76 -3.37 -9.07
C VAL A 52 -24.90 -4.01 -8.29
N ILE A 53 -25.10 -3.62 -7.02
CA ILE A 53 -26.20 -4.12 -6.18
C ILE A 53 -27.56 -3.77 -6.78
N ASN A 54 -27.75 -2.53 -7.24
CA ASN A 54 -29.00 -2.08 -7.86
C ASN A 54 -29.27 -2.83 -9.16
N LEU A 55 -28.25 -3.00 -9.99
CA LEU A 55 -28.35 -3.79 -11.22
C LEU A 55 -28.75 -5.25 -10.92
N ALA A 56 -28.05 -5.89 -9.99
CA ALA A 56 -28.33 -7.26 -9.57
C ALA A 56 -29.72 -7.42 -8.93
N SER A 57 -30.25 -6.36 -8.31
CA SER A 57 -31.56 -6.38 -7.64
C SER A 57 -32.73 -6.09 -8.57
N THR A 58 -32.48 -5.72 -9.82
CA THR A 58 -33.53 -5.35 -10.79
C THR A 58 -34.41 -6.54 -11.18
N CYS A 59 -33.85 -7.76 -11.27
CA CYS A 59 -34.63 -8.98 -11.51
C CYS A 59 -33.94 -10.25 -11.00
N LYS A 60 -34.70 -11.35 -10.87
CA LYS A 60 -34.20 -12.64 -10.34
C LYS A 60 -33.07 -13.24 -11.20
N TYR A 61 -33.10 -13.04 -12.52
CA TYR A 61 -32.05 -13.53 -13.41
C TYR A 61 -30.72 -12.82 -13.14
N LEU A 62 -30.73 -11.48 -13.14
CA LEU A 62 -29.54 -10.67 -12.82
C LEU A 62 -29.03 -10.94 -11.40
N HIS A 63 -29.93 -11.15 -10.44
CA HIS A 63 -29.54 -11.51 -9.07
C HIS A 63 -28.70 -12.78 -9.02
N ARG A 64 -29.05 -13.79 -9.83
CA ARG A 64 -28.31 -15.05 -9.90
C ARG A 64 -26.99 -14.90 -10.65
N VAL A 65 -27.02 -14.26 -11.82
CA VAL A 65 -25.82 -14.08 -12.67
C VAL A 65 -24.76 -13.22 -11.97
N LEU A 66 -25.19 -12.15 -11.29
CA LEU A 66 -24.30 -11.17 -10.68
C LEU A 66 -24.05 -11.41 -9.18
N ALA A 67 -24.45 -12.58 -8.64
CA ALA A 67 -24.29 -12.89 -7.23
C ALA A 67 -22.83 -12.75 -6.76
N ALA A 68 -21.88 -13.28 -7.54
CA ALA A 68 -20.46 -13.20 -7.24
C ALA A 68 -19.94 -11.75 -7.28
N GLU A 69 -20.29 -10.99 -8.32
CA GLU A 69 -19.85 -9.60 -8.46
C GLU A 69 -20.47 -8.66 -7.42
N LYS A 70 -21.70 -8.96 -6.96
CA LYS A 70 -22.39 -8.21 -5.91
C LYS A 70 -21.65 -8.25 -4.57
N TYR A 71 -21.09 -9.40 -4.21
CA TYR A 71 -20.42 -9.62 -2.91
C TYR A 71 -18.90 -9.64 -3.01
N ARG A 72 -18.35 -9.41 -4.20
CA ARG A 72 -16.91 -9.45 -4.49
C ARG A 72 -16.07 -8.54 -3.58
N PHE A 73 -16.59 -7.37 -3.25
CA PHE A 73 -15.94 -6.38 -2.39
C PHE A 73 -16.79 -6.08 -1.16
N VAL A 74 -16.19 -6.16 0.02
CA VAL A 74 -16.84 -5.81 1.29
C VAL A 74 -16.01 -4.74 2.00
N SER A 75 -16.67 -3.66 2.43
CA SER A 75 -16.05 -2.57 3.18
C SER A 75 -16.81 -2.29 4.47
N ILE A 76 -16.09 -2.26 5.58
CA ILE A 76 -16.61 -1.84 6.89
C ILE A 76 -15.98 -0.48 7.23
N PRO A 77 -16.75 0.61 7.22
CA PRO A 77 -16.26 1.92 7.63
C PRO A 77 -16.23 2.06 9.17
N GLY A 78 -15.31 2.89 9.69
CA GLY A 78 -14.94 3.01 11.10
C GLY A 78 -16.08 3.06 12.13
N CYS A 79 -17.11 3.87 11.90
CA CYS A 79 -18.20 4.02 12.87
C CYS A 79 -18.97 2.71 13.10
N ASN A 80 -19.29 2.35 14.34
CA ASN A 80 -20.04 1.14 14.70
C ASN A 80 -19.43 -0.16 14.11
N SER A 81 -18.10 -0.27 14.16
CA SER A 81 -17.36 -1.38 13.56
C SER A 81 -17.85 -2.75 14.03
N ALA A 82 -18.02 -2.96 15.35
CA ALA A 82 -18.43 -4.26 15.88
C ALA A 82 -19.86 -4.63 15.45
N GLN A 83 -20.83 -3.71 15.50
CA GLN A 83 -22.19 -4.01 15.02
C GLN A 83 -22.24 -4.33 13.52
N LYS A 84 -21.43 -3.65 12.69
CA LYS A 84 -21.33 -3.95 11.25
C LYS A 84 -20.68 -5.31 10.99
N LEU A 85 -19.60 -5.62 11.70
CA LEU A 85 -18.95 -6.94 11.66
C LEU A 85 -19.93 -8.04 12.07
N LEU A 86 -20.64 -7.85 13.18
CA LEU A 86 -21.65 -8.78 13.68
C LEU A 86 -22.79 -8.98 12.69
N SER A 87 -23.26 -7.91 12.05
CA SER A 87 -24.32 -7.97 11.04
C SER A 87 -23.88 -8.74 9.79
N LEU A 88 -22.66 -8.48 9.31
CA LEU A 88 -22.07 -9.21 8.19
C LEU A 88 -21.91 -10.70 8.53
N LEU A 89 -21.39 -11.00 9.71
CA LEU A 89 -21.24 -12.35 10.22
C LEU A 89 -22.60 -13.09 10.27
N ARG A 90 -23.63 -12.47 10.85
CA ARG A 90 -25.00 -13.03 10.85
C ARG A 90 -25.52 -13.28 9.44
N LEU A 91 -25.25 -12.36 8.51
CA LEU A 91 -25.64 -12.51 7.12
C LEU A 91 -24.94 -13.70 6.46
N ILE A 92 -23.62 -13.87 6.66
CA ILE A 92 -22.85 -15.02 6.16
C ILE A 92 -23.35 -16.32 6.79
N ARG A 93 -23.73 -16.30 8.07
CA ARG A 93 -24.30 -17.48 8.74
C ARG A 93 -25.61 -17.93 8.11
N ILE A 94 -26.46 -17.00 7.70
CA ILE A 94 -27.73 -17.30 7.01
C ILE A 94 -27.50 -17.68 5.54
N ARG A 95 -26.49 -17.06 4.91
CA ARG A 95 -26.16 -17.20 3.48
C ARG A 95 -24.66 -17.44 3.30
N PRO A 96 -24.17 -18.68 3.49
CA PRO A 96 -22.75 -19.00 3.44
C PRO A 96 -22.09 -18.65 2.10
N GLU A 97 -22.85 -18.69 1.00
CA GLU A 97 -22.37 -18.37 -0.35
C GLU A 97 -21.81 -16.95 -0.46
N ILE A 98 -22.25 -16.02 0.41
CA ILE A 98 -21.70 -14.66 0.46
C ILE A 98 -20.21 -14.71 0.82
N GLY A 99 -19.82 -15.55 1.79
CA GLY A 99 -18.43 -15.70 2.22
C GLY A 99 -17.52 -16.22 1.11
N ASP A 100 -18.03 -17.10 0.25
CA ASP A 100 -17.30 -17.65 -0.90
C ASP A 100 -17.09 -16.62 -2.02
N HIS A 101 -17.98 -15.62 -2.13
CA HIS A 101 -17.89 -14.59 -3.15
C HIS A 101 -16.96 -13.43 -2.79
N VAL A 102 -16.68 -13.20 -1.49
CA VAL A 102 -15.80 -12.09 -1.08
C VAL A 102 -14.36 -12.36 -1.52
N GLN A 103 -13.83 -11.46 -2.37
CA GLN A 103 -12.44 -11.51 -2.84
C GLN A 103 -11.60 -10.35 -2.28
N GLN A 104 -12.23 -9.24 -1.93
CA GLN A 104 -11.57 -8.05 -1.41
C GLN A 104 -12.27 -7.57 -0.15
N LEU A 105 -11.48 -7.33 0.90
CA LEU A 105 -11.97 -6.90 2.19
C LEU A 105 -11.28 -5.62 2.64
N ARG A 106 -12.06 -4.58 2.96
CA ARG A 106 -11.57 -3.36 3.59
C ARG A 106 -12.16 -3.23 4.99
N LEU A 107 -11.28 -3.16 5.99
CA LEU A 107 -11.65 -2.96 7.38
C LEU A 107 -11.09 -1.63 7.87
N GLN A 108 -11.94 -0.62 7.97
CA GLN A 108 -11.64 0.57 8.75
C GLN A 108 -12.27 0.35 10.13
N LEU A 109 -11.44 0.09 11.14
CA LEU A 109 -11.91 -0.30 12.47
C LEU A 109 -11.64 0.83 13.46
N SER A 110 -12.67 1.22 14.20
CA SER A 110 -12.57 2.19 15.30
C SER A 110 -13.51 1.84 16.44
N VAL A 111 -13.08 2.17 17.65
CA VAL A 111 -13.90 2.10 18.87
C VAL A 111 -14.96 3.20 18.82
N LEU A 112 -16.16 2.89 19.33
CA LEU A 112 -17.18 3.90 19.57
C LEU A 112 -16.66 4.97 20.54
N HIS A 113 -16.78 6.24 20.15
CA HIS A 113 -16.45 7.34 21.05
C HIS A 113 -17.47 7.36 22.21
N TYR A 114 -17.04 7.78 23.40
CA TYR A 114 -17.86 7.93 24.61
C TYR A 114 -18.18 6.67 25.43
N GLY A 115 -17.38 5.61 25.33
CA GLY A 115 -17.48 4.46 26.25
C GLY A 115 -18.72 3.59 26.06
N HIS A 116 -19.45 3.77 24.95
CA HIS A 116 -20.49 2.85 24.54
C HIS A 116 -19.88 1.65 23.82
N THR A 117 -20.31 0.45 24.20
CA THR A 117 -19.95 -0.78 23.51
C THR A 117 -21.07 -1.15 22.55
N SER A 118 -20.73 -1.66 21.37
CA SER A 118 -21.74 -2.07 20.37
C SER A 118 -22.15 -3.54 20.52
N VAL A 119 -21.52 -4.29 21.43
CA VAL A 119 -21.80 -5.70 21.70
C VAL A 119 -22.22 -5.89 23.16
N SER A 120 -23.52 -6.06 23.39
CA SER A 120 -24.09 -6.39 24.71
C SER A 120 -23.69 -7.78 25.19
N TYR A 121 -23.81 -8.04 26.49
CA TYR A 121 -23.59 -9.37 27.07
C TYR A 121 -24.46 -10.45 26.40
N LYS A 122 -25.72 -10.13 26.06
CA LYS A 122 -26.61 -11.06 25.33
C LYS A 122 -26.08 -11.40 23.93
N GLN A 123 -25.55 -10.40 23.21
CA GLN A 123 -24.92 -10.63 21.91
C GLN A 123 -23.63 -11.44 22.04
N LEU A 124 -22.80 -11.14 23.05
CA LEU A 124 -21.57 -11.88 23.34
C LEU A 124 -21.87 -13.34 23.70
N ARG A 125 -22.90 -13.59 24.51
CA ARG A 125 -23.41 -14.95 24.81
C ARG A 125 -23.78 -15.72 23.55
N SER A 126 -24.57 -15.11 22.68
CA SER A 126 -24.93 -15.73 21.40
C SER A 126 -23.73 -15.93 20.46
N LEU A 127 -22.71 -15.09 20.58
CA LEU A 127 -21.48 -15.20 19.80
C LEU A 127 -20.57 -16.31 20.32
N ASN A 128 -20.52 -16.55 21.63
CA ASN A 128 -19.66 -17.56 22.22
C ASN A 128 -19.92 -18.96 21.70
N ASP A 129 -21.19 -19.38 21.67
CA ASP A 129 -21.55 -20.70 21.13
C ASP A 129 -21.09 -20.84 19.69
N TRP A 130 -21.19 -19.75 18.92
CA TRP A 130 -20.78 -19.72 17.53
C TRP A 130 -19.25 -19.67 17.37
N ALA A 131 -18.55 -18.87 18.15
CA ALA A 131 -17.09 -18.79 18.21
C ALA A 131 -16.47 -20.14 18.60
N ALA A 132 -17.08 -20.82 19.57
CA ALA A 132 -16.67 -22.15 20.01
C ALA A 132 -16.76 -23.20 18.89
N THR A 133 -17.77 -23.12 17.99
CA THR A 133 -17.87 -24.05 16.85
C THR A 133 -16.68 -23.99 15.89
N ILE A 134 -15.96 -22.88 15.90
CA ILE A 134 -14.78 -22.66 15.06
C ILE A 134 -13.48 -22.62 15.88
N GLY A 135 -13.50 -22.98 17.17
CA GLY A 135 -12.28 -23.06 17.99
C GLY A 135 -11.77 -21.72 18.52
N ILE A 136 -12.65 -20.71 18.64
CA ILE A 136 -12.33 -19.43 19.28
C ILE A 136 -12.95 -19.41 20.67
N THR A 137 -12.12 -19.14 21.69
CA THR A 137 -12.53 -19.04 23.09
C THR A 137 -12.56 -17.58 23.55
N ILE A 138 -13.65 -17.16 24.18
CA ILE A 138 -13.78 -15.82 24.76
C ILE A 138 -13.30 -15.88 26.22
N ALA A 139 -12.31 -15.04 26.57
CA ALA A 139 -11.71 -15.02 27.90
C ALA A 139 -12.70 -14.57 28.99
N ASP A 140 -12.52 -15.09 30.21
CA ASP A 140 -13.34 -14.77 31.39
C ASP A 140 -13.38 -13.27 31.70
N GLU A 141 -12.27 -12.57 31.47
CA GLU A 141 -12.19 -11.12 31.64
C GLU A 141 -13.16 -10.37 30.72
N THR A 142 -13.29 -10.81 29.46
CA THR A 142 -14.23 -10.22 28.49
C THR A 142 -15.68 -10.44 28.91
N TRP A 143 -16.00 -11.57 29.55
CA TRP A 143 -17.33 -11.82 30.11
C TRP A 143 -17.66 -10.90 31.27
N VAL A 144 -16.71 -10.73 32.18
CA VAL A 144 -16.86 -9.86 33.34
C VAL A 144 -17.07 -8.41 32.91
N ASP A 145 -16.36 -7.95 31.89
CA ASP A 145 -16.51 -6.59 31.37
C ASP A 145 -17.83 -6.38 30.64
N ALA A 146 -18.30 -7.38 29.87
CA ALA A 146 -19.63 -7.36 29.26
C ALA A 146 -20.75 -7.26 30.32
N MET A 147 -20.64 -8.02 31.41
CA MET A 147 -21.62 -7.98 32.51
C MET A 147 -21.62 -6.63 33.23
N LYS A 148 -20.44 -6.05 33.48
CA LYS A 148 -20.34 -4.73 34.11
C LYS A 148 -20.97 -3.65 33.24
N TYR A 149 -20.73 -3.71 31.94
CA TYR A 149 -21.29 -2.76 30.98
C TYR A 149 -22.83 -2.82 30.91
N ASP A 150 -23.41 -4.01 30.73
CA ASP A 150 -24.87 -4.18 30.63
C ASP A 150 -25.61 -3.80 31.93
N ASN A 151 -24.93 -3.83 33.08
CA ASN A 151 -25.47 -3.44 34.38
C ASN A 151 -25.27 -1.94 34.70
N GLU A 152 -24.84 -1.12 33.74
CA GLU A 152 -24.54 0.31 33.90
C GLU A 152 -23.54 0.60 35.04
N MET A 153 -22.74 -0.40 35.42
CA MET A 153 -21.65 -0.20 36.37
C MET A 153 -20.60 0.67 35.67
N ASN A 154 -20.15 1.74 36.33
CA ASN A 154 -19.13 2.65 35.79
C ASN A 154 -17.84 1.89 35.43
N LEU A 155 -17.71 1.44 34.18
CA LEU A 155 -16.43 1.09 33.61
C LEU A 155 -15.66 2.39 33.43
N LEU A 156 -14.39 2.38 33.85
CA LEU A 156 -13.44 3.39 33.41
C LEU A 156 -13.45 3.43 31.87
N LEU A 157 -13.46 4.63 31.29
CA LEU A 157 -13.53 4.84 29.84
C LEU A 157 -12.51 3.97 29.08
N THR A 158 -11.30 3.83 29.63
CA THR A 158 -10.22 2.98 29.11
C THR A 158 -10.63 1.51 29.01
N LYS A 159 -11.25 0.95 30.06
CA LYS A 159 -11.71 -0.45 30.06
C LYS A 159 -12.86 -0.68 29.09
N ALA A 160 -13.79 0.27 28.97
CA ALA A 160 -14.87 0.18 27.98
C ALA A 160 -14.31 0.16 26.54
N MET A 161 -13.27 0.95 26.28
CA MET A 161 -12.56 0.94 25.00
C MET A 161 -11.81 -0.37 24.75
N GLU A 162 -11.13 -0.93 25.75
CA GLU A 162 -10.46 -2.24 25.67
C GLU A 162 -11.44 -3.39 25.39
N TYR A 163 -12.60 -3.39 26.06
CA TYR A 163 -13.66 -4.36 25.81
C TYR A 163 -14.16 -4.29 24.36
N GLU A 164 -14.46 -3.09 23.86
CA GLU A 164 -14.91 -2.91 22.46
C GLU A 164 -13.81 -3.32 21.47
N LYS A 165 -12.54 -3.00 21.74
CA LYS A 165 -11.38 -3.47 20.94
C LYS A 165 -11.34 -5.00 20.87
N THR A 166 -11.51 -5.67 22.02
CA THR A 166 -11.52 -7.13 22.12
C THR A 166 -12.68 -7.75 21.36
N CYS A 167 -13.88 -7.18 21.47
CA CYS A 167 -15.06 -7.63 20.73
C CYS A 167 -14.85 -7.51 19.21
N ILE A 168 -14.33 -6.38 18.74
CA ILE A 168 -14.00 -6.18 17.33
C ILE A 168 -12.96 -7.21 16.87
N ALA A 169 -11.92 -7.46 17.68
CA ALA A 169 -10.90 -8.44 17.36
C ALA A 169 -11.48 -9.86 17.18
N ILE A 170 -12.30 -10.33 18.14
CA ILE A 170 -12.99 -11.63 18.06
C ILE A 170 -13.83 -11.71 16.78
N LEU A 171 -14.64 -10.68 16.49
CA LEU A 171 -15.49 -10.65 15.29
C LEU A 171 -14.67 -10.65 13.99
N CYS A 172 -13.52 -9.98 13.96
CA CYS A 172 -12.60 -10.02 12.82
C CYS A 172 -12.03 -11.43 12.60
N VAL A 173 -11.60 -12.12 13.67
CA VAL A 173 -11.09 -13.50 13.56
C VAL A 173 -12.17 -14.46 13.07
N MET A 174 -13.39 -14.36 13.62
CA MET A 174 -14.54 -15.12 13.14
C MET A 174 -14.79 -14.84 11.64
N LEU A 175 -14.72 -13.58 11.22
CA LEU A 175 -14.91 -13.21 9.82
C LEU A 175 -13.85 -13.86 8.91
N PHE A 176 -12.58 -13.84 9.30
CA PHE A 176 -11.50 -14.45 8.52
C PHE A 176 -11.64 -15.96 8.37
N TYR A 177 -12.27 -16.64 9.34
CA TYR A 177 -12.58 -18.05 9.22
C TYR A 177 -13.58 -18.34 8.08
N TYR A 178 -14.61 -17.50 7.94
CA TYR A 178 -15.66 -17.68 6.94
C TYR A 178 -15.31 -17.13 5.55
N LEU A 179 -14.33 -16.23 5.44
CA LEU A 179 -13.94 -15.59 4.19
C LEU A 179 -12.75 -16.29 3.51
N ARG A 180 -12.96 -17.46 2.91
CA ARG A 180 -11.87 -18.31 2.37
C ARG A 180 -11.23 -17.80 1.07
N ASN A 181 -11.98 -17.05 0.27
CA ASN A 181 -11.56 -16.62 -1.08
C ASN A 181 -11.02 -15.19 -1.15
N VAL A 182 -10.80 -14.55 0.00
CA VAL A 182 -10.24 -13.20 0.06
C VAL A 182 -8.80 -13.22 -0.43
N LYS A 183 -8.55 -12.48 -1.51
CA LYS A 183 -7.24 -12.31 -2.15
C LYS A 183 -6.54 -11.05 -1.69
N GLU A 184 -7.31 -10.02 -1.35
CA GLU A 184 -6.81 -8.72 -0.92
C GLU A 184 -7.49 -8.24 0.36
N THR A 185 -6.70 -7.75 1.31
CA THR A 185 -7.20 -7.13 2.54
C THR A 185 -6.53 -5.80 2.79
N THR A 186 -7.32 -4.80 3.16
CA THR A 186 -6.81 -3.52 3.67
C THR A 186 -7.30 -3.26 5.08
N PHE A 187 -6.35 -2.97 5.96
CA PHE A 187 -6.61 -2.51 7.32
C PHE A 187 -6.36 -1.01 7.42
N ALA A 188 -7.38 -0.26 7.83
CA ALA A 188 -7.32 1.15 8.17
C ALA A 188 -7.65 1.29 9.67
N THR A 189 -6.69 1.01 10.55
CA THR A 189 -6.94 0.88 12.00
C THR A 189 -5.71 1.27 12.83
N SER A 190 -5.84 1.36 14.16
CA SER A 190 -4.70 1.62 15.04
C SER A 190 -3.87 0.36 15.31
N HIS A 191 -2.64 0.54 15.79
CA HIS A 191 -1.76 -0.58 16.15
C HIS A 191 -2.41 -1.52 17.17
N ASP A 192 -3.04 -0.98 18.21
CA ASP A 192 -3.72 -1.76 19.23
C ASP A 192 -4.74 -2.75 18.66
N PHE A 193 -5.56 -2.30 17.70
CA PHE A 193 -6.56 -3.16 17.06
C PHE A 193 -5.91 -4.30 16.32
N TYR A 194 -4.84 -3.99 15.59
CA TYR A 194 -4.09 -4.98 14.85
C TYR A 194 -3.48 -6.03 15.80
N THR A 195 -2.83 -5.58 16.88
CA THR A 195 -2.24 -6.45 17.90
C THR A 195 -3.31 -7.30 18.59
N ALA A 196 -4.46 -6.73 18.93
CA ALA A 196 -5.59 -7.48 19.49
C ALA A 196 -6.11 -8.56 18.54
N ILE A 197 -6.33 -8.23 17.25
CA ILE A 197 -6.72 -9.21 16.23
C ILE A 197 -5.68 -10.32 16.14
N ARG A 198 -4.39 -9.97 16.15
CA ARG A 198 -3.30 -10.93 16.07
C ARG A 198 -3.25 -11.87 17.27
N CYS A 199 -3.34 -11.36 18.50
CA CYS A 199 -3.36 -12.20 19.70
C CYS A 199 -4.55 -13.17 19.65
N GLN A 200 -5.74 -12.67 19.32
CA GLN A 200 -6.94 -13.50 19.12
C GLN A 200 -6.78 -14.53 18.01
N LEU A 201 -6.06 -14.19 16.94
CA LEU A 201 -5.64 -15.17 15.94
C LEU A 201 -4.74 -16.19 16.65
N GLN A 202 -3.59 -15.84 17.22
CA GLN A 202 -2.64 -16.80 17.82
C GLN A 202 -3.28 -17.74 18.84
N ASP A 203 -4.16 -17.23 19.69
CA ASP A 203 -4.81 -17.98 20.77
C ASP A 203 -5.93 -18.90 20.28
N SER A 204 -6.48 -18.67 19.08
CA SER A 204 -7.52 -19.54 18.52
C SER A 204 -6.94 -20.90 18.10
N HIS A 205 -7.33 -21.96 18.82
CA HIS A 205 -7.11 -23.37 18.46
C HIS A 205 -8.04 -23.75 17.30
N LEU A 206 -7.83 -23.16 16.12
CA LEU A 206 -8.53 -23.57 14.91
C LEU A 206 -8.02 -24.96 14.52
N GLU A 207 -8.73 -26.02 14.93
CA GLU A 207 -8.51 -27.36 14.41
C GLU A 207 -8.54 -27.31 12.87
N PRO A 208 -7.53 -27.84 12.16
CA PRO A 208 -7.62 -27.96 10.72
C PRO A 208 -8.82 -28.84 10.41
N MET A 209 -9.84 -28.31 9.73
CA MET A 209 -10.93 -29.14 9.22
C MET A 209 -10.31 -30.31 8.45
N ARG A 210 -10.77 -31.53 8.76
CA ARG A 210 -10.21 -32.88 8.48
C ARG A 210 -9.73 -33.20 7.04
N GLU A 211 -9.68 -32.26 6.12
CA GLU A 211 -9.27 -32.48 4.73
C GLU A 211 -8.07 -31.64 4.25
N SER A 212 -7.44 -30.80 5.09
CA SER A 212 -6.20 -30.14 4.64
C SER A 212 -5.28 -29.69 5.79
N PRO A 213 -4.14 -30.37 6.00
CA PRO A 213 -3.18 -30.01 7.03
C PRO A 213 -2.20 -28.96 6.47
N ALA A 214 -2.63 -27.69 6.40
CA ALA A 214 -1.78 -26.46 6.35
C ALA A 214 -2.53 -25.22 5.77
N VAL A 215 -3.81 -25.03 6.07
CA VAL A 215 -4.57 -23.90 5.52
C VAL A 215 -4.46 -22.70 6.47
N GLY A 216 -3.59 -21.74 6.14
CA GLY A 216 -3.48 -20.48 6.88
C GLY A 216 -4.82 -19.73 6.99
N ARG A 217 -4.95 -18.86 7.99
CA ARG A 217 -6.12 -17.99 8.15
C ARG A 217 -6.14 -17.03 6.95
N LEU A 218 -7.20 -17.05 6.15
CA LEU A 218 -7.25 -16.49 4.78
C LEU A 218 -6.25 -17.16 3.81
N PRO A 219 -6.55 -18.39 3.34
CA PRO A 219 -5.61 -19.16 2.51
C PRO A 219 -5.37 -18.57 1.11
N SER A 220 -6.34 -17.79 0.62
CA SER A 220 -6.25 -17.14 -0.69
C SER A 220 -5.56 -15.77 -0.64
N LEU A 221 -5.19 -15.27 0.55
CA LEU A 221 -4.67 -13.91 0.72
C LEU A 221 -3.29 -13.78 0.06
N ARG A 222 -3.20 -12.85 -0.89
CA ARG A 222 -1.97 -12.51 -1.61
C ARG A 222 -1.51 -11.09 -1.34
N SER A 223 -2.46 -10.20 -1.07
CA SER A 223 -2.24 -8.76 -1.06
C SER A 223 -2.70 -8.16 0.28
N LEU A 224 -1.78 -7.60 1.06
CA LEU A 224 -2.09 -6.92 2.33
C LEU A 224 -1.75 -5.43 2.22
N ALA A 225 -2.67 -4.55 2.62
CA ALA A 225 -2.44 -3.12 2.76
C ALA A 225 -2.74 -2.65 4.18
N PHE A 226 -1.94 -1.70 4.66
CA PHE A 226 -2.12 -1.09 5.97
C PHE A 226 -2.01 0.43 5.90
N GLU A 227 -2.93 1.08 6.61
CA GLU A 227 -3.01 2.52 6.81
C GLU A 227 -3.42 2.75 8.28
N PRO A 228 -2.79 3.67 9.02
CA PRO A 228 -3.21 3.95 10.37
C PRO A 228 -4.59 4.64 10.34
N ALA A 229 -5.42 4.37 11.34
CA ALA A 229 -6.59 5.21 11.56
C ALA A 229 -6.13 6.65 11.87
N PRO A 230 -6.87 7.69 11.42
CA PRO A 230 -6.57 9.06 11.83
C PRO A 230 -6.58 9.15 13.36
N PRO A 231 -5.70 9.97 13.96
CA PRO A 231 -5.60 10.06 15.42
C PRO A 231 -6.97 10.37 16.01
N SER A 232 -7.50 9.46 16.81
CA SER A 232 -8.58 9.79 17.73
C SER A 232 -8.02 10.78 18.73
N SER A 233 -8.77 11.84 19.03
CA SER A 233 -8.41 12.96 19.92
C SER A 233 -8.10 12.60 21.38
N VAL A 234 -7.80 11.33 21.67
CA VAL A 234 -7.69 10.76 23.02
C VAL A 234 -6.39 9.95 23.22
N SER A 235 -5.56 9.75 22.19
CA SER A 235 -4.25 9.10 22.36
C SER A 235 -3.11 10.02 21.90
N ASP A 236 -2.82 11.02 22.72
CA ASP A 236 -1.48 11.59 22.81
C ASP A 236 -0.67 10.61 23.65
N ASN A 237 0.15 9.78 23.00
CA ASN A 237 1.43 9.23 23.47
C ASN A 237 1.67 7.84 22.87
N GLU A 238 2.94 7.67 22.52
CA GLU A 238 3.59 6.47 21.96
C GLU A 238 3.41 6.29 20.45
N SER A 239 4.54 6.40 19.79
CA SER A 239 4.72 6.18 18.37
C SER A 239 4.41 4.70 18.07
N ASP A 240 3.20 4.40 17.61
CA ASP A 240 2.74 3.07 17.22
C ASP A 240 3.83 2.32 16.40
N ILE A 241 4.54 1.39 17.04
CA ILE A 241 5.59 0.60 16.41
C ILE A 241 4.94 -0.54 15.63
N TYR A 242 4.84 -0.41 14.30
CA TYR A 242 4.25 -1.47 13.47
C TYR A 242 5.27 -2.57 13.16
N ASP A 243 4.99 -3.79 13.65
CA ASP A 243 5.80 -4.98 13.34
C ASP A 243 5.27 -5.68 12.06
N ILE A 244 5.83 -5.31 10.91
CA ILE A 244 5.43 -5.84 9.61
C ILE A 244 5.77 -7.32 9.47
N ALA A 245 6.85 -7.81 10.10
CA ALA A 245 7.20 -9.23 10.05
C ALA A 245 6.08 -10.08 10.67
N LYS A 246 5.51 -9.60 11.78
CA LYS A 246 4.32 -10.16 12.41
C LYS A 246 3.07 -10.03 11.53
N MET A 247 2.98 -9.08 10.60
CA MET A 247 1.86 -8.94 9.65
C MET A 247 1.82 -10.01 8.57
N VAL A 248 2.99 -10.39 8.06
CA VAL A 248 3.11 -11.44 7.05
C VAL A 248 2.79 -12.83 7.64
N THR A 249 2.73 -12.97 8.97
CA THR A 249 2.34 -14.23 9.61
C THR A 249 0.85 -14.56 9.52
N ILE A 250 -0.03 -13.59 9.21
CA ILE A 250 -1.49 -13.82 9.09
C ILE A 250 -1.78 -14.89 8.04
N SER A 251 -1.10 -14.83 6.90
CA SER A 251 -1.21 -15.84 5.85
C SER A 251 0.14 -16.11 5.21
N SER A 252 0.45 -17.39 4.99
CA SER A 252 1.67 -17.80 4.29
C SER A 252 1.70 -17.44 2.81
N GLY A 253 0.56 -17.05 2.23
CA GLY A 253 0.40 -16.75 0.80
C GLY A 253 0.66 -15.30 0.40
N ILE A 254 0.97 -14.40 1.35
CA ILE A 254 1.14 -12.98 1.07
C ILE A 254 2.35 -12.76 0.15
N SER A 255 2.10 -12.19 -1.03
CA SER A 255 3.11 -11.80 -2.02
C SER A 255 3.31 -10.28 -2.07
N ASP A 256 2.29 -9.50 -1.73
CA ASP A 256 2.28 -8.05 -1.96
C ASP A 256 1.91 -7.30 -0.68
N ILE A 257 2.84 -6.50 -0.17
CA ILE A 257 2.66 -5.66 1.01
C ILE A 257 2.61 -4.20 0.57
N TYR A 258 1.65 -3.48 1.11
CA TYR A 258 1.57 -2.04 1.00
C TYR A 258 1.44 -1.44 2.39
N LEU A 259 2.21 -0.39 2.68
CA LEU A 259 2.23 0.31 3.96
C LEU A 259 2.19 1.81 3.74
N ARG A 260 1.40 2.52 4.56
CA ARG A 260 1.34 3.98 4.46
C ARG A 260 1.15 4.73 5.76
N LYS A 261 1.79 5.91 5.86
CA LYS A 261 1.69 6.82 7.01
C LYS A 261 2.09 6.18 8.34
N LEU A 262 3.02 5.21 8.29
CA LEU A 262 3.46 4.45 9.46
C LEU A 262 4.85 4.88 9.90
N ALA A 263 5.13 4.71 11.19
CA ALA A 263 6.48 4.71 11.70
C ALA A 263 6.93 3.27 12.02
N LEU A 264 8.06 2.87 11.46
CA LEU A 264 8.67 1.56 11.62
C LEU A 264 9.88 1.70 12.54
N TYR A 265 9.84 1.08 13.72
CA TYR A 265 10.94 1.10 14.68
C TYR A 265 11.71 -0.22 14.69
N SER A 266 12.96 -0.14 15.16
CA SER A 266 13.96 -1.21 15.13
C SER A 266 13.57 -2.50 15.88
N GLU A 267 12.56 -2.47 16.75
CA GLU A 267 12.10 -3.64 17.51
C GLU A 267 10.99 -4.44 16.78
N GLY A 268 10.58 -4.02 15.58
CA GLY A 268 9.40 -4.55 14.88
C GLY A 268 9.66 -5.58 13.76
N PHE A 269 10.80 -6.27 13.70
CA PHE A 269 10.98 -7.32 12.66
C PHE A 269 11.67 -8.58 13.17
N TYR A 270 11.09 -9.20 14.20
CA TYR A 270 11.53 -10.52 14.62
C TYR A 270 10.90 -11.60 13.74
N GLY A 271 11.69 -12.19 12.83
CA GLY A 271 11.30 -13.34 12.03
C GLY A 271 11.71 -13.21 10.57
N ARG A 272 12.26 -14.28 9.99
CA ARG A 272 12.61 -14.30 8.56
C ARG A 272 11.32 -14.34 7.72
N PRO A 273 11.10 -13.42 6.79
CA PRO A 273 9.99 -13.50 5.84
C PRO A 273 10.06 -14.80 5.05
N LYS A 274 8.87 -15.36 4.79
CA LYS A 274 8.71 -16.53 3.92
C LYS A 274 9.05 -16.11 2.49
N ALA A 275 9.68 -16.99 1.72
CA ALA A 275 10.29 -16.75 0.39
C ALA A 275 9.35 -16.24 -0.74
N TYR A 276 8.12 -15.86 -0.42
CA TYR A 276 7.02 -15.59 -1.34
C TYR A 276 6.75 -14.11 -1.60
N LEU A 277 7.35 -13.19 -0.83
CA LEU A 277 7.19 -11.74 -1.05
C LEU A 277 7.80 -11.30 -2.38
N ARG A 278 6.99 -10.60 -3.18
CA ARG A 278 7.31 -10.12 -4.53
C ARG A 278 7.14 -8.61 -4.67
N SER A 279 6.29 -7.97 -3.88
CA SER A 279 6.08 -6.52 -3.92
C SER A 279 6.06 -5.92 -2.53
N ILE A 280 6.81 -4.85 -2.35
CA ILE A 280 6.76 -4.00 -1.15
C ILE A 280 6.57 -2.56 -1.64
N VAL A 281 5.52 -1.92 -1.13
CA VAL A 281 5.22 -0.52 -1.42
C VAL A 281 5.09 0.23 -0.09
N LEU A 282 5.86 1.31 0.04
CA LEU A 282 5.94 2.17 1.20
C LEU A 282 5.57 3.59 0.77
N GLN A 283 4.50 4.16 1.31
CA GLN A 283 4.13 5.54 1.05
C GLN A 283 4.08 6.34 2.35
N ASP A 284 4.77 7.48 2.47
CA ASP A 284 4.78 8.28 3.71
C ASP A 284 5.20 7.44 4.95
N VAL A 285 6.09 6.45 4.77
CA VAL A 285 6.53 5.56 5.85
C VAL A 285 7.84 6.06 6.43
N LEU A 286 7.84 6.33 7.74
CA LEU A 286 9.03 6.65 8.52
C LEU A 286 9.74 5.35 8.95
N ILE A 287 11.06 5.29 8.78
CA ILE A 287 11.89 4.20 9.31
C ILE A 287 12.80 4.81 10.38
N ALA A 288 12.49 4.57 11.65
CA ALA A 288 13.23 5.12 12.78
C ALA A 288 14.62 4.48 12.94
N ARG A 289 15.55 5.23 13.54
CA ARG A 289 16.96 4.82 13.73
C ARG A 289 17.07 3.53 14.54
N GLY A 290 17.66 2.50 13.93
CA GLY A 290 18.25 1.35 14.60
C GLY A 290 18.74 0.30 13.59
N PRO A 291 19.74 -0.52 13.94
CA PRO A 291 20.70 -1.04 12.95
C PRO A 291 20.29 -2.29 12.16
N SER A 292 19.07 -2.83 12.25
CA SER A 292 18.91 -4.21 11.77
C SER A 292 17.53 -4.66 11.31
N SER A 293 16.42 -4.38 12.00
CA SER A 293 15.22 -5.20 11.77
C SER A 293 14.52 -5.00 10.41
N PHE A 294 14.26 -3.75 9.96
CA PHE A 294 13.66 -3.52 8.63
C PHE A 294 14.61 -3.87 7.49
N TYR A 295 15.88 -3.50 7.60
CA TYR A 295 16.89 -3.77 6.58
C TYR A 295 17.19 -5.26 6.47
N ASP A 296 17.24 -6.00 7.58
CA ASP A 296 17.34 -7.46 7.60
C ASP A 296 16.10 -8.12 7.00
N PHE A 297 14.91 -7.57 7.28
CA PHE A 297 13.66 -8.01 6.64
C PHE A 297 13.71 -7.79 5.13
N LEU A 298 14.16 -6.62 4.66
CA LEU A 298 14.26 -6.34 3.23
C LEU A 298 15.36 -7.20 2.57
N GLN A 299 16.50 -7.39 3.23
CA GLN A 299 17.61 -8.24 2.78
C GLN A 299 17.21 -9.71 2.64
N SER A 300 16.28 -10.19 3.46
CA SER A 300 15.76 -11.56 3.39
C SER A 300 14.73 -11.77 2.29
N CYS A 301 14.16 -10.70 1.71
CA CYS A 301 13.20 -10.75 0.61
C CYS A 301 13.85 -10.99 -0.78
N ARG A 302 14.61 -12.08 -0.95
CA ARG A 302 15.45 -12.36 -2.13
C ARG A 302 14.74 -12.46 -3.49
N ASN A 303 13.42 -12.63 -3.50
CA ASN A 303 12.60 -12.78 -4.71
C ASN A 303 11.74 -11.53 -5.02
N LEU A 304 12.08 -10.39 -4.41
CA LEU A 304 11.36 -9.14 -4.61
C LEU A 304 11.43 -8.73 -6.09
N ARG A 305 10.27 -8.48 -6.69
CA ARG A 305 10.09 -8.00 -8.06
C ARG A 305 9.81 -6.51 -8.14
N ARG A 306 9.15 -5.96 -7.12
CA ARG A 306 8.78 -4.55 -7.06
C ARG A 306 9.12 -3.97 -5.68
N PHE A 307 9.80 -2.84 -5.68
CA PHE A 307 10.02 -2.02 -4.50
C PHE A 307 9.67 -0.56 -4.81
N ILE A 308 8.77 0.01 -4.04
CA ILE A 308 8.32 1.40 -4.20
C ILE A 308 8.42 2.08 -2.84
N HIS A 309 9.15 3.18 -2.76
CA HIS A 309 9.19 4.05 -1.60
C HIS A 309 8.88 5.48 -2.03
N VAL A 310 7.79 6.06 -1.54
CA VAL A 310 7.34 7.39 -1.97
C VAL A 310 6.92 8.21 -0.77
N ALA A 311 7.54 9.37 -0.56
CA ALA A 311 7.13 10.29 0.49
C ALA A 311 6.32 11.45 -0.11
N THR A 312 5.01 11.47 0.10
CA THR A 312 4.05 12.46 -0.45
C THR A 312 3.49 13.45 0.58
N ASP A 313 3.59 13.16 1.89
CA ASP A 313 3.05 14.00 2.96
C ASP A 313 4.08 14.97 3.55
N ASN A 314 3.84 16.27 3.38
CA ASN A 314 4.67 17.36 3.91
C ASN A 314 4.54 17.57 5.43
N SER A 315 3.50 17.04 6.07
CA SER A 315 3.18 17.37 7.48
C SER A 315 4.21 16.85 8.48
N HIS A 316 4.98 15.83 8.11
CA HIS A 316 6.02 15.26 8.96
C HIS A 316 7.42 15.84 8.71
N GLN A 317 7.56 16.81 7.80
CA GLN A 317 8.85 17.46 7.45
C GLN A 317 9.61 18.03 8.66
N GLN A 318 8.92 18.42 9.73
CA GLN A 318 9.55 18.97 10.94
C GLN A 318 10.02 17.90 11.95
N THR A 319 9.52 16.67 11.83
CA THR A 319 9.88 15.55 12.74
C THR A 319 10.84 14.54 12.11
N TRP A 320 11.11 14.66 10.80
CA TRP A 320 12.12 13.88 10.09
C TRP A 320 13.53 14.31 10.50
N SER A 321 13.95 13.81 11.66
CA SER A 321 15.35 13.98 12.09
C SER A 321 16.28 13.19 11.16
N HIS A 322 15.87 12.03 10.61
CA HIS A 322 16.68 11.22 9.69
C HIS A 322 15.81 10.38 8.71
N PRO A 323 15.85 10.61 7.39
CA PRO A 323 15.28 9.67 6.41
C PRO A 323 15.97 8.28 6.49
N PRO A 324 15.38 7.21 5.92
CA PRO A 324 16.03 5.90 5.91
C PRO A 324 17.42 5.98 5.29
N TYR A 325 18.43 5.37 5.94
CA TYR A 325 19.81 5.34 5.45
C TYR A 325 19.86 4.80 4.03
N HIS A 326 20.21 5.67 3.11
CA HIS A 326 19.94 5.42 1.71
C HIS A 326 20.91 4.40 1.09
N SER A 327 22.18 4.46 1.47
CA SER A 327 23.20 3.43 1.17
C SER A 327 22.79 2.04 1.68
N GLU A 328 22.07 1.99 2.81
CA GLU A 328 21.57 0.76 3.39
C GLU A 328 20.44 0.15 2.54
N ILE A 329 19.51 0.96 2.03
CA ILE A 329 18.45 0.50 1.10
C ILE A 329 19.07 -0.11 -0.16
N GLN A 330 20.00 0.59 -0.82
CA GLN A 330 20.67 0.05 -1.99
C GLN A 330 21.40 -1.26 -1.65
N ARG A 331 22.12 -1.31 -0.52
CA ARG A 331 22.86 -2.49 -0.06
C ARG A 331 21.94 -3.69 0.13
N VAL A 332 20.78 -3.53 0.77
CA VAL A 332 19.86 -4.66 1.03
C VAL A 332 19.10 -5.09 -0.21
N LEU A 333 18.72 -4.16 -1.10
CA LEU A 333 18.05 -4.48 -2.36
C LEU A 333 18.94 -5.30 -3.31
N ARG A 334 20.28 -5.24 -3.18
CA ARG A 334 21.19 -6.15 -3.90
C ARG A 334 20.88 -7.62 -3.63
N GLY A 335 20.27 -7.96 -2.50
CA GLY A 335 19.77 -9.30 -2.20
C GLY A 335 18.74 -9.82 -3.21
N SER A 336 18.00 -8.91 -3.85
CA SER A 336 16.90 -9.18 -4.79
C SER A 336 17.24 -8.81 -6.23
N ARG A 337 18.52 -8.52 -6.51
CA ARG A 337 19.03 -8.05 -7.82
C ARG A 337 18.71 -8.93 -9.02
N ARG A 338 18.40 -10.22 -8.80
CA ARG A 338 18.04 -11.19 -9.84
C ARG A 338 16.54 -11.23 -10.17
N SER A 339 15.72 -10.59 -9.36
CA SER A 339 14.26 -10.61 -9.49
C SER A 339 13.63 -9.21 -9.58
N LEU A 340 14.31 -8.18 -9.09
CA LEU A 340 13.80 -6.81 -9.00
C LEU A 340 13.65 -6.19 -10.40
N ARG A 341 12.41 -5.96 -10.81
CA ARG A 341 12.02 -5.40 -12.11
C ARG A 341 11.53 -3.97 -12.03
N THR A 342 10.92 -3.58 -10.91
CA THR A 342 10.37 -2.23 -10.73
C THR A 342 10.95 -1.62 -9.46
N LEU A 343 11.54 -0.44 -9.60
CA LEU A 343 12.10 0.35 -8.52
C LEU A 343 11.55 1.78 -8.63
N CYS A 344 10.80 2.21 -7.63
CA CYS A 344 10.34 3.60 -7.52
C CYS A 344 10.86 4.21 -6.22
N PHE A 345 11.44 5.40 -6.28
CA PHE A 345 12.01 6.03 -5.11
C PHE A 345 11.82 7.55 -5.10
N TYR A 346 11.07 8.05 -4.11
CA TYR A 346 10.92 9.46 -3.78
C TYR A 346 11.16 9.65 -2.28
N CYS A 347 12.27 10.29 -1.93
CA CYS A 347 12.41 10.96 -0.65
C CYS A 347 12.32 12.46 -0.88
N PHE A 348 11.52 13.14 -0.06
CA PHE A 348 11.43 14.59 -0.10
C PHE A 348 12.81 15.25 -0.14
N PRO A 349 12.92 16.49 -0.67
CA PRO A 349 14.04 17.37 -0.42
C PRO A 349 14.04 17.78 1.06
N ILE A 350 14.34 16.84 1.97
CA ILE A 350 14.71 17.15 3.35
C ILE A 350 15.93 18.06 3.27
N ARG A 351 16.11 18.94 4.25
CA ARG A 351 17.34 19.72 4.38
C ARG A 351 18.51 18.74 4.50
N TRP A 352 19.09 18.35 3.37
CA TRP A 352 20.35 17.65 3.23
C TRP A 352 21.38 18.54 3.92
N LEU A 353 21.59 18.28 5.21
CA LEU A 353 22.57 19.00 6.02
C LEU A 353 23.99 18.58 5.64
N ASP A 354 24.14 17.44 4.95
CA ASP A 354 25.36 16.99 4.31
C ASP A 354 25.12 16.74 2.81
N GLN A 355 26.01 17.27 1.98
CA GLN A 355 25.94 17.25 0.51
C GLN A 355 26.24 15.85 -0.10
N ASP A 356 26.53 14.84 0.73
CA ASP A 356 27.06 13.54 0.32
C ASP A 356 26.07 12.36 0.43
N ASP A 357 24.85 12.57 0.94
CA ASP A 357 23.90 11.48 1.25
C ASP A 357 23.10 10.97 0.02
N GLN A 358 23.76 10.65 -1.08
CA GLN A 358 23.07 10.06 -2.24
C GLN A 358 22.47 8.68 -1.94
N ILE A 359 21.36 8.36 -2.61
CA ILE A 359 20.60 7.14 -2.34
C ILE A 359 21.14 5.93 -3.09
N PHE A 360 21.55 6.16 -4.33
CA PHE A 360 22.13 5.15 -5.17
C PHE A 360 23.51 5.61 -5.61
N GLU A 361 24.50 4.73 -5.47
CA GLU A 361 25.82 4.93 -6.07
C GLU A 361 25.88 4.39 -7.51
N THR A 362 25.06 3.37 -7.82
CA THR A 362 25.07 2.65 -9.12
C THR A 362 23.86 1.71 -9.27
N PHE A 363 23.41 1.52 -10.52
CA PHE A 363 22.39 0.53 -10.89
C PHE A 363 22.94 -0.77 -11.50
N GLU A 364 24.26 -0.91 -11.65
CA GLU A 364 24.90 -2.03 -12.38
C GLU A 364 24.52 -3.42 -11.83
N ALA A 365 24.27 -3.50 -10.52
CA ALA A 365 23.89 -4.75 -9.87
C ALA A 365 22.51 -5.28 -10.34
N PHE A 366 21.61 -4.42 -10.83
CA PHE A 366 20.20 -4.72 -11.10
C PHE A 366 19.94 -5.05 -12.57
N LYS A 367 20.60 -6.07 -13.10
CA LYS A 367 20.59 -6.45 -14.53
C LYS A 367 19.22 -6.82 -15.14
N VAL A 368 18.18 -6.96 -14.33
CA VAL A 368 16.82 -7.31 -14.77
C VAL A 368 15.80 -6.21 -14.47
N LEU A 369 16.26 -5.02 -14.07
CA LEU A 369 15.40 -3.87 -13.82
C LEU A 369 14.78 -3.42 -15.14
N GLU A 370 13.44 -3.36 -15.17
CA GLU A 370 12.64 -2.96 -16.33
C GLU A 370 12.07 -1.55 -16.15
N ASP A 371 11.73 -1.16 -14.93
CA ASP A 371 11.06 0.11 -14.64
C ASP A 371 11.77 0.85 -13.51
N LEU A 372 12.19 2.08 -13.77
CA LEU A 372 12.82 2.96 -12.80
C LEU A 372 12.07 4.30 -12.74
N TRP A 373 11.58 4.64 -11.56
CA TRP A 373 11.06 5.96 -11.25
C TRP A 373 11.88 6.55 -10.10
N VAL A 374 12.43 7.74 -10.29
CA VAL A 374 13.25 8.40 -9.28
C VAL A 374 12.96 9.88 -9.23
N ASP A 375 13.14 10.45 -8.05
CA ASP A 375 13.20 11.90 -7.89
C ASP A 375 14.65 12.40 -8.00
N ALA A 376 14.84 13.51 -8.70
CA ALA A 376 16.14 14.11 -9.00
C ALA A 376 16.87 14.55 -7.73
N TRP A 377 16.16 15.04 -6.72
CA TRP A 377 16.77 15.34 -5.41
C TRP A 377 17.24 14.07 -4.71
N SER A 378 16.42 13.03 -4.76
CA SER A 378 16.75 11.70 -4.22
C SER A 378 17.98 11.07 -4.88
N CYS A 379 18.34 11.45 -6.10
CA CYS A 379 19.55 10.95 -6.77
C CYS A 379 20.73 11.94 -6.75
N GLY A 380 20.61 13.06 -6.03
CA GLY A 380 21.65 14.11 -6.01
C GLY A 380 21.84 14.79 -7.38
N TRP A 381 20.82 14.73 -8.23
CA TRP A 381 20.81 15.35 -9.56
C TRP A 381 20.37 16.81 -9.49
N ALA A 382 19.62 17.19 -8.45
CA ALA A 382 19.13 18.54 -8.20
C ALA A 382 19.99 19.31 -7.17
N VAL A 383 20.02 20.65 -7.24
CA VAL A 383 20.63 21.54 -6.23
C VAL A 383 19.69 22.67 -5.89
N LYS A 384 19.73 23.14 -4.64
CA LYS A 384 18.94 24.31 -4.20
C LYS A 384 19.30 25.52 -5.04
N ASP A 385 18.28 26.18 -5.57
CA ASP A 385 18.39 27.56 -6.04
C ASP A 385 18.82 28.42 -4.85
N ASN A 386 20.10 28.80 -4.84
CA ASN A 386 20.49 30.02 -4.17
C ASN A 386 20.00 31.14 -5.09
N VAL A 387 18.74 31.53 -4.93
CA VAL A 387 18.16 32.65 -5.67
C VAL A 387 19.01 33.88 -5.37
N GLU A 388 19.72 34.36 -6.38
CA GLU A 388 19.79 35.75 -6.79
C GLU A 388 20.57 35.78 -8.10
N ASN A 389 19.84 35.62 -9.22
CA ASN A 389 20.11 36.31 -10.48
C ASN A 389 18.85 36.17 -11.34
N GLU A 390 17.90 37.07 -11.09
CA GLU A 390 16.95 37.46 -12.12
C GLU A 390 17.76 38.08 -13.25
N PHE A 391 18.03 37.34 -14.31
CA PHE A 391 18.20 37.76 -15.71
C PHE A 391 18.72 36.52 -16.44
N ASP A 392 18.01 36.02 -17.45
CA ASP A 392 18.55 36.11 -18.81
C ASP A 392 17.69 35.48 -19.90
N VAL A 393 17.90 36.09 -21.06
CA VAL A 393 17.30 35.86 -22.37
C VAL A 393 17.42 34.40 -22.81
N GLU A 394 16.32 33.83 -23.29
CA GLU A 394 16.23 32.52 -23.95
C GLU A 394 17.15 32.47 -25.18
N SER A 395 18.37 31.94 -25.02
CA SER A 395 19.26 31.60 -26.13
C SER A 395 20.07 30.37 -25.79
N GLU A 396 20.24 29.49 -26.80
CA GLU A 396 21.00 28.23 -26.68
C GLU A 396 22.45 28.41 -26.20
N SER A 397 23.00 29.62 -26.29
CA SER A 397 24.35 29.97 -25.84
C SER A 397 24.44 30.42 -24.38
N ASN A 398 23.33 30.82 -23.75
CA ASN A 398 23.29 31.27 -22.35
C ASN A 398 22.97 30.12 -21.38
N PHE A 399 22.44 29.02 -21.89
CA PHE A 399 22.48 27.73 -21.19
C PHE A 399 23.90 27.20 -21.31
N GLU A 400 24.84 27.88 -20.66
CA GLU A 400 26.23 27.47 -20.67
C GLU A 400 26.29 25.99 -20.29
N GLU A 401 27.05 25.22 -21.06
CA GLU A 401 27.52 23.87 -20.74
C GLU A 401 28.30 23.81 -19.39
N GLU A 402 28.21 24.83 -18.52
CA GLU A 402 29.03 25.11 -17.35
C GLU A 402 28.52 24.52 -16.04
N ALA A 403 27.26 24.07 -15.94
CA ALA A 403 26.86 23.26 -14.79
C ALA A 403 27.44 21.84 -14.93
N MET A 404 28.71 21.67 -14.52
CA MET A 404 29.40 20.38 -14.54
C MET A 404 28.52 19.34 -13.86
N THR A 405 28.00 18.39 -14.64
CA THR A 405 27.19 17.30 -14.10
C THR A 405 28.00 16.62 -12.99
N PRO A 406 27.47 16.50 -11.76
CA PRO A 406 28.19 15.85 -10.68
C PRO A 406 28.68 14.47 -11.16
N ALA A 407 29.96 14.14 -10.95
CA ALA A 407 30.54 12.88 -11.45
C ALA A 407 29.73 11.65 -11.02
N THR A 408 29.07 11.74 -9.87
CA THR A 408 28.14 10.75 -9.33
C THR A 408 26.82 10.65 -10.13
N ALA A 409 26.25 11.77 -10.57
CA ALA A 409 25.08 11.78 -11.44
C ALA A 409 25.38 11.19 -12.83
N VAL A 410 26.56 11.49 -13.37
CA VAL A 410 27.08 10.85 -14.59
C VAL A 410 27.16 9.33 -14.40
N ASN A 411 27.74 8.88 -13.29
CA ASN A 411 27.89 7.46 -12.98
C ASN A 411 26.54 6.73 -12.86
N LEU A 412 25.52 7.35 -12.26
CA LEU A 412 24.19 6.73 -12.13
C LEU A 412 23.50 6.49 -13.49
N ILE A 413 23.53 7.46 -14.38
CA ILE A 413 22.92 7.33 -15.73
C ILE A 413 23.72 6.34 -16.58
N GLN A 414 25.04 6.34 -16.46
CA GLN A 414 25.90 5.41 -17.19
C GLN A 414 25.80 3.96 -16.69
N THR A 415 25.37 3.74 -15.44
CA THR A 415 25.20 2.40 -14.86
C THR A 415 23.78 1.87 -14.98
N LEU A 416 22.89 2.55 -15.72
CA LEU A 416 21.55 2.04 -16.02
C LEU A 416 21.65 0.69 -16.78
N PRO A 417 20.85 -0.33 -16.39
CA PRO A 417 20.92 -1.64 -17.00
C PRO A 417 20.22 -1.66 -18.37
N SER A 418 20.77 -2.43 -19.32
CA SER A 418 20.21 -2.58 -20.67
C SER A 418 18.82 -3.24 -20.71
N SER A 419 18.37 -3.85 -19.61
CA SER A 419 17.01 -4.39 -19.43
C SER A 419 15.94 -3.31 -19.26
N LEU A 420 16.33 -2.07 -19.00
CA LEU A 420 15.43 -0.97 -18.68
C LEU A 420 14.48 -0.68 -19.85
N ARG A 421 13.19 -0.54 -19.54
CA ARG A 421 12.09 -0.28 -20.47
C ARG A 421 11.47 1.09 -20.26
N ARG A 422 11.33 1.50 -19.00
CA ARG A 422 10.71 2.78 -18.60
C ARG A 422 11.61 3.50 -17.60
N LEU A 423 11.91 4.77 -17.86
CA LEU A 423 12.66 5.66 -16.98
C LEU A 423 11.90 6.94 -16.73
N HIS A 424 11.51 7.21 -15.49
CA HIS A 424 10.87 8.47 -15.09
C HIS A 424 11.72 9.20 -14.07
N ILE A 425 11.94 10.49 -14.29
CA ILE A 425 12.74 11.38 -13.44
C ILE A 425 11.88 12.57 -13.05
N ASN A 426 11.49 12.65 -11.78
CA ASN A 426 10.73 13.77 -11.23
C ASN A 426 11.68 14.82 -10.63
N GLY A 427 11.41 16.11 -10.78
CA GLY A 427 12.25 17.20 -10.27
C GLY A 427 13.24 17.75 -11.31
N PRO A 428 14.00 18.81 -10.95
CA PRO A 428 14.82 19.55 -11.90
C PRO A 428 15.97 18.70 -12.44
N VAL A 429 16.12 18.67 -13.77
CA VAL A 429 17.07 17.81 -14.50
C VAL A 429 18.17 18.59 -15.23
N ASP A 430 18.29 19.90 -15.01
CA ASP A 430 19.22 20.80 -15.70
C ASP A 430 20.67 20.33 -15.60
N ARG A 431 21.09 19.90 -14.41
CA ARG A 431 22.45 19.41 -14.17
C ARG A 431 22.77 18.08 -14.84
N ILE A 432 21.77 17.29 -15.20
CA ILE A 432 21.96 15.99 -15.85
C ILE A 432 21.66 16.03 -17.35
N TYR A 433 21.44 17.22 -17.93
CA TYR A 433 21.20 17.39 -19.37
C TYR A 433 22.22 16.64 -20.24
N ASN A 434 23.53 16.80 -19.96
CA ASN A 434 24.59 16.12 -20.70
C ASN A 434 24.56 14.60 -20.55
N SER A 435 24.15 14.10 -19.38
CA SER A 435 24.01 12.66 -19.14
C SER A 435 22.77 12.08 -19.85
N LEU A 436 21.67 12.83 -19.91
CA LEU A 436 20.48 12.46 -20.69
C LEU A 436 20.76 12.50 -22.19
N LYS A 437 21.52 13.50 -22.67
CA LYS A 437 22.02 13.58 -24.05
C LYS A 437 22.90 12.38 -24.40
N TRP A 438 23.82 12.01 -23.50
CA TRP A 438 24.65 10.81 -23.63
C TRP A 438 23.79 9.54 -23.72
N LEU A 439 22.78 9.42 -22.85
CA LEU A 439 21.86 8.28 -22.82
C LEU A 439 21.07 8.17 -24.13
N ALA A 440 20.55 9.28 -24.67
CA ALA A 440 19.85 9.30 -25.96
C ALA A 440 20.76 8.80 -27.10
N GLY A 441 22.03 9.20 -27.12
CA GLY A 441 23.03 8.67 -28.05
C GLY A 441 23.21 7.15 -27.92
N HIS A 442 23.32 6.64 -26.69
CA HIS A 442 23.50 5.21 -26.43
C HIS A 442 22.26 4.36 -26.76
N CYS A 443 21.07 4.96 -26.71
CA CYS A 443 19.85 4.33 -27.21
C CYS A 443 19.94 4.10 -28.72
N ARG A 444 20.39 5.11 -29.47
CA ARG A 444 20.58 5.05 -30.92
C ARG A 444 21.63 4.01 -31.32
N ASP A 445 22.70 3.90 -30.53
CA ASP A 445 23.78 2.93 -30.76
C ASP A 445 23.41 1.48 -30.38
N GLY A 446 22.19 1.25 -29.88
CA GLY A 446 21.67 -0.07 -29.53
C GLY A 446 22.14 -0.60 -28.17
N MET A 447 22.79 0.22 -27.34
CA MET A 447 23.27 -0.16 -26.00
C MET A 447 22.13 -0.22 -24.96
N MET A 448 21.02 0.50 -25.22
CA MET A 448 19.79 0.45 -24.42
C MET A 448 18.61 -0.09 -25.26
N PRO A 449 18.67 -1.35 -25.73
CA PRO A 449 17.77 -1.87 -26.76
C PRO A 449 16.32 -2.06 -26.30
N HIS A 450 16.08 -1.97 -24.99
CA HIS A 450 14.76 -2.19 -24.40
C HIS A 450 14.09 -0.92 -23.92
N LEU A 451 14.80 0.22 -23.89
CA LEU A 451 14.24 1.48 -23.42
C LEU A 451 13.19 1.95 -24.43
N LYS A 452 11.93 2.04 -23.99
CA LYS A 452 10.78 2.40 -24.83
C LYS A 452 10.13 3.70 -24.38
N GLU A 453 10.36 4.10 -23.15
CA GLU A 453 9.68 5.23 -22.53
C GLU A 453 10.62 5.97 -21.60
N ILE A 454 10.64 7.30 -21.75
CA ILE A 454 11.30 8.21 -20.85
C ILE A 454 10.37 9.38 -20.50
N ALA A 455 10.38 9.79 -19.23
CA ALA A 455 9.76 11.01 -18.76
C ALA A 455 10.73 11.76 -17.85
N PHE A 456 10.77 13.07 -18.00
CA PHE A 456 11.49 13.98 -17.12
C PHE A 456 10.75 15.32 -17.07
N ASP A 457 10.87 16.04 -15.95
CA ASP A 457 10.30 17.39 -15.84
C ASP A 457 10.98 18.35 -16.83
N ASP A 458 10.24 19.35 -17.29
CA ASP A 458 10.77 20.33 -18.23
C ASP A 458 11.94 21.09 -17.57
N LEU A 459 13.05 21.22 -18.30
CA LEU A 459 14.21 22.02 -17.92
C LEU A 459 13.84 23.50 -17.84
N GLU A 460 14.68 24.32 -17.19
CA GLU A 460 14.54 25.77 -17.21
C GLU A 460 14.50 26.31 -18.66
N SER A 461 15.24 25.67 -19.57
CA SER A 461 15.17 25.94 -21.01
C SER A 461 14.16 25.02 -21.71
N THR A 462 13.08 25.62 -22.22
CA THR A 462 12.09 24.96 -23.07
C THR A 462 12.72 24.41 -24.36
N MET A 463 13.68 25.13 -24.95
CA MET A 463 14.42 24.68 -26.13
C MET A 463 15.28 23.43 -25.84
N ALA A 464 16.02 23.43 -24.72
CA ALA A 464 16.85 22.28 -24.33
C ALA A 464 15.98 21.04 -24.06
N THR A 465 14.81 21.25 -23.45
CA THR A 465 13.81 20.20 -23.20
C THR A 465 13.33 19.57 -24.50
N GLU A 466 12.89 20.38 -25.46
CA GLU A 466 12.41 19.87 -26.74
C GLU A 466 13.52 19.18 -27.53
N LYS A 467 14.76 19.67 -27.45
CA LYS A 467 15.92 19.03 -28.07
C LYS A 467 16.18 17.62 -27.54
N LEU A 468 16.17 17.44 -26.21
CA LEU A 468 16.27 16.09 -25.62
C LEU A 468 15.10 15.21 -26.05
N LYS A 469 13.86 15.73 -26.02
CA LYS A 469 12.68 14.99 -26.44
C LYS A 469 12.78 14.55 -27.90
N VAL A 470 13.34 15.37 -28.79
CA VAL A 470 13.62 15.00 -30.18
C VAL A 470 14.68 13.89 -30.25
N MET A 471 15.81 14.02 -29.55
CA MET A 471 16.88 13.02 -29.57
C MET A 471 16.40 11.63 -29.12
N PHE A 472 15.58 11.56 -28.07
CA PHE A 472 14.99 10.29 -27.62
C PHE A 472 14.00 9.72 -28.64
N ARG A 473 13.16 10.57 -29.25
CA ARG A 473 12.23 10.13 -30.31
C ARG A 473 12.97 9.58 -31.53
N GLU A 474 14.06 10.22 -31.95
CA GLU A 474 14.92 9.75 -33.03
C GLU A 474 15.60 8.41 -32.69
N ALA A 475 15.91 8.17 -31.42
CA ALA A 475 16.42 6.90 -30.91
C ALA A 475 15.32 5.83 -30.72
N GLY A 476 14.06 6.11 -31.07
CA GLY A 476 12.93 5.17 -30.95
C GLY A 476 12.31 5.08 -29.55
N VAL A 477 12.62 6.03 -28.66
CA VAL A 477 12.11 6.10 -27.28
C VAL A 477 10.96 7.10 -27.22
N ARG A 478 9.82 6.70 -26.64
CA ARG A 478 8.67 7.58 -26.42
C ARG A 478 8.95 8.54 -25.26
N THR A 479 8.68 9.81 -25.47
CA THR A 479 8.70 10.84 -24.42
C THR A 479 7.29 11.09 -23.90
N CYS A 480 7.09 11.10 -22.59
CA CYS A 480 5.80 11.38 -21.96
C CYS A 480 5.95 12.30 -20.73
N GLY A 481 4.83 12.75 -20.17
CA GLY A 481 4.84 13.48 -18.89
C GLY A 481 5.18 12.55 -17.74
N VAL A 482 5.85 13.09 -16.72
CA VAL A 482 6.22 12.33 -15.53
C VAL A 482 4.95 11.84 -14.82
N ASP A 483 4.88 10.53 -14.62
CA ASP A 483 3.83 9.94 -13.80
C ASP A 483 3.97 10.38 -12.34
N MET A 484 3.02 11.18 -11.87
CA MET A 484 2.96 11.68 -10.50
C MET A 484 2.41 10.65 -9.50
N ASP A 485 1.97 9.47 -9.97
CA ASP A 485 1.52 8.34 -9.14
C ASP A 485 2.34 7.07 -9.43
N PRO A 486 3.63 7.05 -9.03
CA PRO A 486 4.53 5.92 -9.24
C PRO A 486 4.12 4.65 -8.46
N ILE A 487 3.15 4.74 -7.54
CA ILE A 487 2.62 3.59 -6.78
C ILE A 487 1.90 2.59 -7.69
N SER A 488 1.46 3.06 -8.86
CA SER A 488 0.72 2.27 -9.83
C SER A 488 1.58 1.41 -10.77
N TRP A 489 2.90 1.56 -10.68
CA TRP A 489 3.88 0.89 -11.53
C TRP A 489 4.06 -0.58 -11.19
#